data_AF-A0A1I0QEP2-F1
#
_entry.id   AF-A0A1I0QEP2-F1
#
_cell.length_a   1.000
_cell.length_b   1.000
_cell.length_c   1.000
_cell.angle_alpha   90.00
_cell.angle_beta   90.00
_cell.angle_gamma   90.00
#
_symmetry.space_group_name_H-M   'P 1'
#
loop_
_entity.id
_entity.type
_entity.pdbx_description
1 polymer ?
#
loop_
_entity_poly.entity_id
_entity_poly.type
_entity_poly.pdbx_seq_one_letter_code
_entity_poly.pdbx_strand_id
1 'polypeptide(L)'
;MNKLTPETKEIILLEADQAIEFLTDQLERYNTLVSQITESRLRFDNSDFDELHDNINCAGTLLIGLLDAHVILKGIFNSKHDWEKIYYTRTSRLLIHEVVESYTKYSNQIRQKAKSMTVTKDSLIDCSKKLKNFKRKYDYQKQLKDFRNNTIGHISIDFKKVYDLIVNIDINDSALMLRDFIDWVNSVQVFYNLYLKSLNLPEKQVSEEFFSETIERLKEIGKDLKIEKNEELNQLEKQLNHLVSRAKK
;
A
#
# COMPACT_ATOMS: atom_id res chain seq x y z
N MET A 1 27.29 17.10 0.34
CA MET A 1 25.87 16.77 0.56
C MET A 1 25.50 17.25 1.95
N ASN A 2 24.38 17.98 2.09
CA ASN A 2 23.98 18.59 3.35
C ASN A 2 23.47 17.51 4.30
N LYS A 3 24.08 17.40 5.49
CA LYS A 3 23.54 16.58 6.58
C LYS A 3 22.13 17.10 6.90
N LEU A 4 21.17 16.20 7.13
CA LEU A 4 19.85 16.57 7.63
C LEU A 4 20.01 17.39 8.90
N THR A 5 19.29 18.51 8.98
CA THR A 5 19.32 19.33 10.18
C THR A 5 18.59 18.60 11.32
N PRO A 6 18.92 18.89 12.59
CA PRO A 6 18.17 18.34 13.73
C PRO A 6 16.66 18.57 13.62
N GLU A 7 16.24 19.74 13.15
CA GLU A 7 14.82 20.09 12.97
C GLU A 7 14.17 19.23 11.88
N THR A 8 14.88 18.99 10.76
CA THR A 8 14.37 18.14 9.69
C THR A 8 14.17 16.70 10.18
N LYS A 9 15.08 16.21 11.03
CA LYS A 9 14.98 14.88 11.63
C LYS A 9 13.77 14.78 12.57
N GLU A 10 13.55 15.79 13.40
CA GLU A 10 12.41 15.83 14.34
C GLU A 10 11.06 15.81 13.60
N ILE A 11 10.93 16.58 12.51
CA ILE A 11 9.73 16.57 11.67
C ILE A 11 9.46 15.17 11.09
N ILE A 12 10.48 14.52 10.52
CA ILE A 12 10.33 13.17 9.93
C ILE A 12 9.88 12.16 11.00
N LEU A 13 10.42 12.27 12.21
CA LEU A 13 10.05 11.38 13.32
C LEU A 13 8.59 11.59 13.75
N LEU A 14 8.16 12.85 13.86
CA LEU A 14 6.79 13.18 14.20
C LEU A 14 5.80 12.68 13.13
N GLU A 15 6.12 12.89 11.84
CA GLU A 15 5.32 12.39 10.72
C GLU A 15 5.24 10.86 10.72
N ALA A 16 6.35 10.17 11.01
CA ALA A 16 6.36 8.72 11.11
C ALA A 16 5.49 8.21 12.26
N ASP A 17 5.51 8.87 13.42
CA ASP A 17 4.68 8.50 14.57
C ASP A 17 3.18 8.65 14.28
N GLN A 18 2.79 9.78 13.71
CA GLN A 18 1.40 10.03 13.30
C GLN A 18 0.94 9.01 12.24
N ALA A 19 1.81 8.69 11.28
CA ALA A 19 1.50 7.69 10.26
C ALA A 19 1.36 6.29 10.85
N ILE A 20 2.22 5.89 11.80
CA ILE A 20 2.15 4.58 12.46
C ILE A 20 0.83 4.41 13.20
N GLU A 21 0.43 5.41 13.99
CA GLU A 21 -0.84 5.39 14.73
C GLU A 21 -2.01 5.27 13.75
N PHE A 22 -2.07 6.15 12.76
CA PHE A 22 -3.12 6.16 11.74
C PHE A 22 -3.21 4.83 10.98
N LEU A 23 -2.07 4.28 10.50
CA LEU A 23 -2.04 3.06 9.69
C LEU A 23 -2.38 1.82 10.51
N THR A 24 -2.06 1.81 11.81
CA THR A 24 -2.46 0.72 12.72
C THR A 24 -3.98 0.64 12.80
N ASP A 25 -4.66 1.77 13.05
CA ASP A 25 -6.12 1.84 13.08
C ASP A 25 -6.77 1.44 11.74
N GLN A 26 -6.13 1.80 10.61
CA GLN A 26 -6.62 1.40 9.29
C GLN A 26 -6.47 -0.10 9.06
N LEU A 27 -5.37 -0.71 9.50
CA LEU A 27 -5.13 -2.15 9.35
C LEU A 27 -6.12 -2.98 10.15
N GLU A 28 -6.47 -2.56 11.37
CA GLU A 28 -7.51 -3.23 12.17
C GLU A 28 -8.84 -3.25 11.42
N ARG A 29 -9.25 -2.10 10.86
CA ARG A 29 -10.46 -1.98 10.04
C ARG A 29 -10.41 -2.87 8.78
N TYR A 30 -9.28 -2.89 8.09
CA TYR A 30 -9.07 -3.77 6.93
C TYR A 30 -9.14 -5.25 7.30
N ASN A 31 -8.57 -5.64 8.45
CA ASN A 31 -8.60 -7.03 8.90
C ASN A 31 -10.03 -7.48 9.22
N THR A 32 -10.83 -6.61 9.86
CA THR A 32 -12.27 -6.87 10.06
C THR A 32 -12.99 -7.06 8.73
N LEU A 33 -12.73 -6.18 7.76
CA LEU A 33 -13.33 -6.26 6.42
C LEU A 33 -12.95 -7.55 5.69
N VAL A 34 -11.67 -7.94 5.70
CA VAL A 34 -11.21 -9.20 5.09
C VAL A 34 -11.92 -10.40 5.72
N SER A 35 -12.09 -10.39 7.05
CA SER A 35 -12.77 -11.46 7.78
C SER A 35 -14.23 -11.58 7.34
N GLN A 36 -14.94 -10.46 7.26
CA GLN A 36 -16.33 -10.39 6.80
C GLN A 36 -16.49 -10.90 5.36
N ILE A 37 -15.58 -10.54 4.46
CA ILE A 37 -15.61 -10.97 3.06
C ILE A 37 -15.26 -12.46 2.94
N THR A 38 -14.31 -12.94 3.74
CA THR A 38 -13.94 -14.36 3.78
C THR A 38 -15.13 -15.21 4.24
N GLU A 39 -15.84 -14.80 5.29
CA GLU A 39 -17.05 -15.47 5.74
C GLU A 39 -18.15 -15.48 4.67
N SER A 40 -18.30 -14.38 3.94
CA SER A 40 -19.30 -14.26 2.87
C SER A 40 -18.94 -15.13 1.68
N ARG A 41 -17.67 -15.18 1.28
CA ARG A 41 -17.15 -16.05 0.23
C ARG A 41 -17.44 -17.53 0.50
N LEU A 42 -17.36 -17.96 1.76
CA LEU A 42 -17.69 -19.34 2.15
C LEU A 42 -19.20 -19.64 2.03
N ARG A 43 -20.05 -18.62 2.07
CA ARG A 43 -21.51 -18.75 1.98
C ARG A 43 -22.03 -18.61 0.55
N PHE A 44 -21.33 -17.86 -0.29
CA PHE A 44 -21.76 -17.52 -1.65
C PHE A 44 -20.69 -17.89 -2.66
N ASP A 45 -20.96 -18.91 -3.49
CA ASP A 45 -20.08 -19.31 -4.60
C ASP A 45 -20.25 -18.32 -5.76
N ASN A 46 -19.54 -17.19 -5.67
CA ASN A 46 -19.57 -16.13 -6.66
C ASN A 46 -18.15 -15.58 -6.91
N SER A 47 -17.73 -15.63 -8.17
CA SER A 47 -16.43 -15.15 -8.65
C SER A 47 -16.15 -13.68 -8.35
N ASP A 48 -17.20 -12.86 -8.14
CA ASP A 48 -17.05 -11.46 -7.74
C ASP A 48 -16.51 -11.32 -6.31
N PHE A 49 -16.83 -12.26 -5.41
CA PHE A 49 -16.28 -12.26 -4.04
C PHE A 49 -14.81 -12.71 -4.00
N ASP A 50 -14.42 -13.68 -4.83
CA ASP A 50 -13.01 -14.08 -4.97
C ASP A 50 -12.14 -12.88 -5.36
N GLU A 51 -12.62 -12.10 -6.32
CA GLU A 51 -11.89 -10.95 -6.80
C GLU A 51 -11.86 -9.79 -5.79
N LEU A 52 -12.98 -9.49 -5.15
CA LEU A 52 -13.02 -8.47 -4.10
C LEU A 52 -12.07 -8.85 -2.95
N HIS A 53 -12.05 -10.12 -2.57
CA HIS A 53 -11.15 -10.67 -1.57
C HIS A 53 -9.68 -10.49 -1.99
N ASP A 54 -9.30 -10.84 -3.22
CA ASP A 54 -7.92 -10.67 -3.70
C ASP A 54 -7.48 -9.20 -3.73
N ASN A 55 -8.37 -8.30 -4.17
CA ASN A 55 -8.09 -6.86 -4.21
C ASN A 55 -7.88 -6.27 -2.80
N ILE A 56 -8.72 -6.64 -1.85
CA ILE A 56 -8.60 -6.16 -0.46
C ILE A 56 -7.35 -6.75 0.20
N ASN A 57 -7.02 -8.01 -0.06
CA ASN A 57 -5.76 -8.59 0.42
C ASN A 57 -4.54 -7.87 -0.14
N CYS A 58 -4.56 -7.47 -1.43
CA CYS A 58 -3.49 -6.65 -1.97
C CYS A 58 -3.41 -5.28 -1.29
N ALA A 59 -4.55 -4.60 -1.11
CA ALA A 59 -4.60 -3.30 -0.44
C ALA A 59 -4.10 -3.39 1.01
N GLY A 60 -4.50 -4.43 1.74
CA GLY A 60 -4.01 -4.75 3.08
C GLY A 60 -2.51 -5.03 3.12
N THR A 61 -1.99 -5.81 2.16
CA THR A 61 -0.54 -6.06 2.03
C THR A 61 0.25 -4.76 1.83
N LEU A 62 -0.29 -3.85 1.02
CA LEU A 62 0.32 -2.53 0.80
C LEU A 62 0.25 -1.64 2.06
N LEU A 63 -0.84 -1.70 2.83
CA LEU A 63 -0.96 -0.98 4.10
C LEU A 63 0.03 -1.49 5.15
N ILE A 64 0.20 -2.81 5.27
CA ILE A 64 1.23 -3.41 6.13
C ILE A 64 2.61 -2.92 5.66
N GLY A 65 2.85 -2.97 4.35
CA GLY A 65 4.11 -2.49 3.77
C GLY A 65 4.39 -1.02 4.06
N LEU A 66 3.35 -0.19 4.10
CA LEU A 66 3.46 1.23 4.42
C LEU A 66 3.74 1.45 5.91
N LEU A 67 3.03 0.74 6.79
CA LEU A 67 3.27 0.78 8.24
C LEU A 67 4.71 0.38 8.56
N ASP A 68 5.16 -0.75 8.04
CA ASP A 68 6.53 -1.24 8.24
C ASP A 68 7.56 -0.24 7.71
N ALA A 69 7.28 0.43 6.58
CA ALA A 69 8.16 1.46 6.06
C ALA A 69 8.31 2.64 7.02
N HIS A 70 7.23 3.11 7.66
CA HIS A 70 7.31 4.17 8.67
C HIS A 70 8.05 3.71 9.94
N VAL A 71 7.79 2.50 10.41
CA VAL A 71 8.52 1.90 11.55
C VAL A 71 10.02 1.83 11.26
N ILE A 72 10.40 1.36 10.07
CA ILE A 72 11.80 1.26 9.65
C ILE A 72 12.43 2.64 9.52
N LEU A 73 11.73 3.62 8.93
CA LEU A 73 12.22 4.98 8.79
C LEU A 73 12.52 5.60 10.16
N LYS A 74 11.58 5.47 11.10
CA LYS A 74 11.78 5.86 12.51
C LYS A 74 12.97 5.15 13.13
N GLY A 75 13.10 3.85 12.89
CA GLY A 75 14.23 3.03 13.32
C GLY A 75 15.58 3.56 12.82
N ILE A 76 15.70 3.89 11.53
CA ILE A 76 16.92 4.46 10.93
C ILE A 76 17.34 5.74 11.67
N PHE A 77 16.40 6.64 11.94
CA PHE A 77 16.70 7.93 12.56
C PHE A 77 16.94 7.84 14.08
N ASN A 78 16.31 6.90 14.78
CA ASN A 78 16.47 6.72 16.22
C ASN A 78 17.61 5.77 16.62
N SER A 79 18.19 5.05 15.66
CA SER A 79 19.32 4.14 15.89
C SER A 79 20.51 4.87 16.53
N LYS A 80 20.99 4.32 17.65
CA LYS A 80 22.18 4.79 18.37
C LYS A 80 23.44 4.14 17.84
N HIS A 81 23.33 2.90 17.40
CA HIS A 81 24.46 2.10 16.91
C HIS A 81 24.37 1.88 15.40
N ASP A 82 25.52 1.76 14.73
CA ASP A 82 25.54 1.57 13.28
C ASP A 82 24.92 0.23 12.86
N TRP A 83 24.99 -0.78 13.72
CA TRP A 83 24.37 -2.08 13.45
C TRP A 83 22.84 -2.03 13.45
N GLU A 84 22.23 -1.13 14.22
CA GLU A 84 20.78 -0.88 14.19
C GLU A 84 20.39 -0.23 12.87
N LYS A 85 21.15 0.78 12.42
CA LYS A 85 20.94 1.44 11.11
C LYS A 85 21.06 0.44 9.96
N ILE A 86 22.07 -0.43 10.05
CA ILE A 86 22.28 -1.53 9.12
C ILE A 86 21.08 -2.49 9.13
N TYR A 87 20.59 -2.88 10.29
CA TYR A 87 19.43 -3.74 10.43
C TYR A 87 18.21 -3.14 9.72
N TYR A 88 17.82 -1.91 10.08
CA TYR A 88 16.68 -1.23 9.47
C TYR A 88 16.85 -1.03 7.96
N THR A 89 18.06 -0.72 7.51
CA THR A 89 18.33 -0.57 6.09
C THR A 89 18.23 -1.88 5.32
N ARG A 90 18.71 -2.99 5.89
CA ARG A 90 18.54 -4.30 5.26
C ARG A 90 17.06 -4.66 5.18
N THR A 91 16.32 -4.41 6.25
CA THR A 91 14.88 -4.66 6.34
C THR A 91 14.10 -3.82 5.33
N SER A 92 14.47 -2.54 5.11
CA SER A 92 13.79 -1.67 4.14
C SER A 92 13.89 -2.24 2.71
N ARG A 93 15.05 -2.73 2.32
CA ARG A 93 15.27 -3.33 0.99
C ARG A 93 14.45 -4.60 0.80
N LEU A 94 14.40 -5.45 1.83
CA LEU A 94 13.58 -6.67 1.78
C LEU A 94 12.09 -6.33 1.67
N LEU A 95 11.62 -5.41 2.52
CA LEU A 95 10.24 -4.93 2.52
C LEU A 95 9.83 -4.41 1.14
N ILE A 96 10.64 -3.50 0.57
CA ILE A 96 10.39 -2.93 -0.75
C ILE A 96 10.26 -4.03 -1.80
N HIS A 97 11.17 -5.01 -1.80
CA HIS A 97 11.14 -6.12 -2.75
C HIS A 97 9.85 -6.93 -2.63
N GLU A 98 9.50 -7.39 -1.41
CA GLU A 98 8.33 -8.25 -1.19
C GLU A 98 7.01 -7.52 -1.52
N VAL A 99 6.90 -6.23 -1.17
CA VAL A 99 5.70 -5.43 -1.48
C VAL A 99 5.57 -5.18 -2.98
N VAL A 100 6.67 -4.85 -3.66
CA VAL A 100 6.68 -4.63 -5.12
C VAL A 100 6.34 -5.90 -5.89
N GLU A 101 6.88 -7.05 -5.49
CA GLU A 101 6.55 -8.35 -6.11
C GLU A 101 5.07 -8.71 -5.88
N SER A 102 4.58 -8.53 -4.64
CA SER A 102 3.17 -8.76 -4.31
C SER A 102 2.25 -7.87 -5.15
N TYR A 103 2.51 -6.56 -5.20
CA TYR A 103 1.76 -5.65 -6.06
C TYR A 103 1.81 -6.05 -7.53
N THR A 104 2.98 -6.47 -8.04
CA THR A 104 3.12 -6.87 -9.45
C THR A 104 2.20 -8.05 -9.79
N LYS A 105 2.05 -9.01 -8.86
CA LYS A 105 1.11 -10.14 -8.98
C LYS A 105 -0.34 -9.67 -9.15
N TYR A 106 -0.83 -8.80 -8.25
CA TYR A 106 -2.22 -8.33 -8.26
C TYR A 106 -2.50 -7.29 -9.34
N SER A 107 -1.53 -6.43 -9.66
CA SER A 107 -1.70 -5.32 -10.61
C SER A 107 -2.09 -5.79 -12.02
N ASN A 108 -1.74 -7.01 -12.42
CA ASN A 108 -2.11 -7.57 -13.71
C ASN A 108 -3.62 -7.79 -13.83
N GLN A 109 -4.26 -8.29 -12.78
CA GLN A 109 -5.71 -8.49 -12.73
C GLN A 109 -6.43 -7.14 -12.76
N ILE A 110 -5.98 -6.21 -11.92
CA ILE A 110 -6.58 -4.89 -11.79
C ILE A 110 -6.44 -4.07 -13.07
N ARG A 111 -5.31 -4.13 -13.76
CA ARG A 111 -5.11 -3.43 -15.05
C ARG A 111 -6.11 -3.85 -16.11
N GLN A 112 -6.58 -5.09 -16.10
CA GLN A 112 -7.58 -5.54 -17.08
C GLN A 112 -8.93 -4.87 -16.83
N LYS A 113 -9.30 -4.68 -15.56
CA LYS A 113 -10.61 -4.12 -15.17
C LYS A 113 -10.61 -2.60 -15.07
N ALA A 114 -9.55 -1.99 -14.57
CA ALA A 114 -9.41 -0.53 -14.56
C ALA A 114 -9.42 0.06 -15.98
N LYS A 115 -9.11 -0.72 -17.02
CA LYS A 115 -9.27 -0.28 -18.42
C LYS A 115 -10.72 0.03 -18.81
N SER A 116 -11.70 -0.62 -18.19
CA SER A 116 -13.13 -0.35 -18.44
C SER A 116 -13.69 0.76 -17.56
N MET A 117 -12.92 1.30 -16.61
CA MET A 117 -13.35 2.32 -15.64
C MET A 117 -12.60 3.63 -15.89
N THR A 118 -13.28 4.63 -16.46
CA THR A 118 -12.68 5.92 -16.83
C THR A 118 -12.06 6.64 -15.63
N VAL A 119 -12.68 6.51 -14.44
CA VAL A 119 -12.28 7.21 -13.20
C VAL A 119 -10.93 6.72 -12.64
N THR A 120 -10.56 5.46 -12.88
CA THR A 120 -9.38 4.84 -12.23
C THR A 120 -8.17 4.73 -13.16
N LYS A 121 -8.38 4.96 -14.45
CA LYS A 121 -7.36 4.79 -15.50
C LYS A 121 -6.15 5.70 -15.30
N ASP A 122 -6.37 7.00 -15.05
CA ASP A 122 -5.28 7.97 -14.93
C ASP A 122 -4.45 7.74 -13.66
N SER A 123 -5.13 7.43 -12.54
CA SER A 123 -4.47 7.07 -11.28
C SER A 123 -3.61 5.80 -11.42
N LEU A 124 -4.10 4.78 -12.14
CA LEU A 124 -3.33 3.57 -12.40
C LEU A 124 -2.11 3.82 -13.31
N ILE A 125 -2.24 4.70 -14.31
CA ILE A 125 -1.14 5.12 -15.16
C ILE A 125 -0.08 5.83 -14.32
N ASP A 126 -0.48 6.72 -13.42
CA ASP A 126 0.44 7.43 -12.53
C ASP A 126 1.18 6.46 -11.60
N CYS A 127 0.47 5.54 -10.94
CA CYS A 127 1.06 4.48 -10.11
C CYS A 127 2.11 3.68 -10.88
N SER A 128 1.80 3.31 -12.13
CA SER A 128 2.70 2.54 -13.00
C SER A 128 3.94 3.35 -13.39
N LYS A 129 3.80 4.65 -13.66
CA LYS A 129 4.92 5.56 -13.96
C LYS A 129 5.81 5.73 -12.74
N LYS A 130 5.24 5.99 -11.56
CA LYS A 130 5.97 6.11 -10.29
C LYS A 130 6.77 4.84 -9.98
N LEU A 131 6.15 3.66 -10.10
CA LEU A 131 6.86 2.38 -9.89
C LEU A 131 8.02 2.18 -10.87
N LYS A 132 7.81 2.50 -12.16
CA LYS A 132 8.85 2.39 -13.19
C LYS A 132 10.02 3.33 -12.88
N ASN A 133 9.74 4.56 -12.49
CA ASN A 133 10.74 5.56 -12.13
C ASN A 133 11.51 5.14 -10.87
N PHE A 134 10.81 4.64 -9.86
CA PHE A 134 11.40 4.08 -8.65
C PHE A 134 12.38 2.94 -8.98
N LYS A 135 11.91 1.93 -9.73
CA LYS A 135 12.74 0.77 -10.11
C LYS A 135 14.00 1.17 -10.87
N ARG A 136 13.90 2.17 -11.75
CA ARG A 136 15.03 2.70 -12.52
C ARG A 136 16.01 3.48 -11.64
N LYS A 137 15.49 4.34 -10.75
CA LYS A 137 16.31 5.20 -9.88
C LYS A 137 17.21 4.41 -8.96
N TYR A 138 16.73 3.28 -8.44
CA TYR A 138 17.42 2.46 -7.44
C TYR A 138 18.00 1.15 -7.99
N ASP A 139 18.11 1.01 -9.32
CA ASP A 139 18.61 -0.20 -9.98
C ASP A 139 18.02 -1.50 -9.39
N TYR A 140 16.70 -1.51 -9.23
CA TYR A 140 15.96 -2.48 -8.42
C TYR A 140 16.30 -3.93 -8.76
N GLN A 141 16.38 -4.26 -10.05
CA GLN A 141 16.58 -5.63 -10.52
C GLN A 141 17.96 -6.19 -10.18
N LYS A 142 18.98 -5.34 -10.11
CA LYS A 142 20.34 -5.75 -9.77
C LYS A 142 20.56 -5.62 -8.28
N GLN A 143 20.34 -4.45 -7.70
CA GLN A 143 20.73 -4.16 -6.33
C GLN A 143 19.82 -4.83 -5.29
N LEU A 144 18.49 -4.67 -5.39
CA LEU A 144 17.59 -5.19 -4.35
C LEU A 144 17.48 -6.73 -4.43
N LYS A 145 17.47 -7.29 -5.64
CA LYS A 145 17.42 -8.74 -5.84
C LYS A 145 18.68 -9.43 -5.32
N ASP A 146 19.87 -8.92 -5.66
CA ASP A 146 21.13 -9.46 -5.14
C ASP A 146 21.18 -9.30 -3.62
N PHE A 147 20.71 -8.19 -3.09
CA PHE A 147 20.67 -7.95 -1.65
C PHE A 147 19.79 -8.96 -0.90
N ARG A 148 18.56 -9.19 -1.37
CA ARG A 148 17.64 -10.20 -0.82
C ARG A 148 18.27 -11.60 -0.78
N ASN A 149 18.90 -11.98 -1.89
CA ASN A 149 19.46 -13.32 -2.09
C ASN A 149 20.74 -13.60 -1.31
N ASN A 150 21.36 -12.58 -0.70
CA ASN A 150 22.61 -12.74 0.02
C ASN A 150 22.56 -12.31 1.49
N THR A 151 21.50 -11.63 1.98
CA THR A 151 21.52 -11.00 3.32
C THR A 151 20.47 -11.46 4.32
N ILE A 152 19.17 -11.24 4.07
CA ILE A 152 18.11 -11.54 5.06
C ILE A 152 17.19 -12.64 4.52
N GLY A 153 16.75 -12.53 3.25
CA GLY A 153 15.88 -13.53 2.65
C GLY A 153 16.58 -14.88 2.45
N HIS A 154 17.85 -14.82 2.01
CA HIS A 154 18.72 -15.99 1.88
C HIS A 154 20.14 -15.59 2.30
N ILE A 155 20.53 -15.89 3.54
CA ILE A 155 21.90 -15.60 4.01
C ILE A 155 22.87 -16.45 3.19
N SER A 156 23.77 -15.80 2.45
CA SER A 156 24.84 -16.51 1.73
C SER A 156 25.78 -17.20 2.72
N ILE A 157 26.26 -18.40 2.37
CA ILE A 157 27.24 -19.17 3.17
C ILE A 157 28.58 -18.40 3.26
N ASP A 158 28.91 -17.61 2.24
CA ASP A 158 30.10 -16.76 2.24
C ASP A 158 29.89 -15.53 3.15
N PHE A 159 30.33 -15.64 4.41
CA PHE A 159 30.28 -14.58 5.40
C PHE A 159 30.91 -13.27 4.90
N LYS A 160 32.05 -13.33 4.21
CA LYS A 160 32.77 -12.13 3.77
C LYS A 160 31.93 -11.36 2.76
N LYS A 161 31.35 -12.06 1.79
CA LYS A 161 30.44 -11.46 0.80
C LYS A 161 29.24 -10.79 1.47
N VAL A 162 28.65 -11.43 2.49
CA VAL A 162 27.52 -10.86 3.25
C VAL A 162 27.96 -9.62 4.03
N TYR A 163 29.08 -9.70 4.73
CA TYR A 163 29.62 -8.59 5.51
C TYR A 163 29.91 -7.38 4.61
N ASP A 164 30.68 -7.57 3.54
CA ASP A 164 31.07 -6.51 2.60
C ASP A 164 29.83 -5.83 1.97
N LEU A 165 28.79 -6.61 1.67
CA LEU A 165 27.55 -6.08 1.10
C LEU A 165 26.71 -5.29 2.12
N ILE A 166 26.83 -5.60 3.41
CA ILE A 166 26.08 -4.95 4.49
C ILE A 166 26.78 -3.69 5.00
N VAL A 167 28.10 -3.70 5.16
CA VAL A 167 28.83 -2.55 5.72
C VAL A 167 28.95 -1.38 4.75
N ASN A 168 28.88 -1.65 3.43
CA ASN A 168 28.97 -0.63 2.38
C ASN A 168 27.62 -0.01 2.01
N ILE A 169 26.59 -0.26 2.83
CA ILE A 169 25.27 0.31 2.63
C ILE A 169 25.26 1.80 3.01
N ASP A 170 24.87 2.66 2.07
CA ASP A 170 24.55 4.04 2.39
C ASP A 170 23.16 4.15 3.03
N ILE A 171 23.15 4.65 4.27
CA ILE A 171 21.95 4.83 5.09
C ILE A 171 21.06 5.95 4.53
N ASN A 172 21.66 7.03 4.01
CA ASN A 172 20.90 8.15 3.44
C ASN A 172 20.22 7.73 2.14
N ASP A 173 20.92 7.00 1.27
CA ASP A 173 20.32 6.44 0.05
C ASP A 173 19.14 5.53 0.38
N SER A 174 19.27 4.78 1.48
CA SER A 174 18.23 3.86 1.92
C SER A 174 17.03 4.58 2.54
N ALA A 175 17.24 5.68 3.27
CA ALA A 175 16.16 6.55 3.74
C ALA A 175 15.44 7.24 2.57
N LEU A 176 16.18 7.71 1.57
CA LEU A 176 15.61 8.29 0.35
C LEU A 176 14.80 7.26 -0.45
N MET A 177 15.34 6.04 -0.58
CA MET A 177 14.64 4.93 -1.22
C MET A 177 13.35 4.59 -0.47
N LEU A 178 13.38 4.56 0.87
CA LEU A 178 12.20 4.29 1.68
C LEU A 178 11.14 5.38 1.55
N ARG A 179 11.55 6.65 1.53
CA ARG A 179 10.64 7.78 1.28
C ARG A 179 9.96 7.70 -0.10
N ASP A 180 10.75 7.44 -1.15
CA ASP A 180 10.21 7.33 -2.50
C ASP A 180 9.30 6.09 -2.64
N PHE A 181 9.57 5.02 -1.89
CA PHE A 181 8.69 3.87 -1.77
C PHE A 181 7.37 4.23 -1.07
N ILE A 182 7.42 4.97 0.05
CA ILE A 182 6.22 5.45 0.77
C ILE A 182 5.34 6.29 -0.17
N ASP A 183 5.91 7.23 -0.93
CA ASP A 183 5.14 8.03 -1.92
C ASP A 183 4.47 7.15 -2.98
N TRP A 184 5.19 6.14 -3.48
CA TRP A 184 4.64 5.21 -4.45
C TRP A 184 3.48 4.40 -3.85
N VAL A 185 3.65 3.82 -2.65
CA VAL A 185 2.60 3.03 -1.99
C VAL A 185 1.37 3.89 -1.69
N ASN A 186 1.55 5.12 -1.21
CA ASN A 186 0.45 6.08 -1.01
C ASN A 186 -0.34 6.33 -2.29
N SER A 187 0.36 6.48 -3.42
CA SER A 187 -0.31 6.66 -4.73
C SER A 187 -1.14 5.44 -5.11
N VAL A 188 -0.63 4.23 -4.82
CA VAL A 188 -1.36 2.98 -5.03
C VAL A 188 -2.58 2.87 -4.10
N GLN A 189 -2.47 3.31 -2.84
CA GLN A 189 -3.61 3.36 -1.91
C GLN A 189 -4.71 4.29 -2.43
N VAL A 190 -4.36 5.49 -2.91
CA VAL A 190 -5.31 6.40 -3.55
C VAL A 190 -6.01 5.72 -4.73
N PHE A 191 -5.26 5.03 -5.58
CA PHE A 191 -5.82 4.25 -6.67
C PHE A 191 -6.83 3.20 -6.17
N TYR A 192 -6.48 2.40 -5.16
CA TYR A 192 -7.38 1.38 -4.61
C TYR A 192 -8.65 1.98 -4.02
N ASN A 193 -8.56 3.11 -3.34
CA ASN A 193 -9.73 3.80 -2.81
C ASN A 193 -10.68 4.25 -3.92
N LEU A 194 -10.13 4.80 -5.02
CA LEU A 194 -10.94 5.16 -6.18
C LEU A 194 -11.56 3.92 -6.84
N TYR A 195 -10.78 2.84 -6.95
CA TYR A 195 -11.26 1.57 -7.47
C TYR A 195 -12.42 1.02 -6.65
N LEU A 196 -12.25 0.86 -5.34
CA LEU A 196 -13.28 0.36 -4.43
C LEU A 196 -14.53 1.25 -4.44
N LYS A 197 -14.39 2.58 -4.51
CA LYS A 197 -15.52 3.52 -4.66
C LYS A 197 -16.28 3.34 -5.98
N SER A 198 -15.56 2.94 -7.04
CA SER A 198 -16.14 2.75 -8.37
C SER A 198 -16.76 1.37 -8.59
N LEU A 199 -16.51 0.42 -7.70
CA LEU A 199 -17.21 -0.85 -7.67
C LEU A 199 -18.66 -0.59 -7.28
N ASN A 200 -19.56 -0.52 -8.27
CA ASN A 200 -21.01 -0.57 -8.08
C ASN A 200 -21.38 -1.99 -7.63
N LEU A 201 -20.97 -2.38 -6.41
CA LEU A 201 -21.24 -3.70 -5.87
C LEU A 201 -22.76 -3.93 -5.85
N PRO A 202 -23.26 -4.97 -6.52
CA PRO A 202 -24.70 -5.17 -6.65
C PRO A 202 -25.31 -5.49 -5.28
N GLU A 203 -26.25 -4.65 -4.83
CA GLU A 203 -27.08 -4.84 -3.61
C GLU A 203 -27.85 -6.19 -3.59
N LYS A 204 -27.80 -6.98 -4.66
CA LYS A 204 -28.85 -7.95 -4.97
C LYS A 204 -28.66 -9.39 -4.48
N GLN A 205 -27.56 -9.79 -3.83
CA GLN A 205 -27.36 -11.22 -3.51
C GLN A 205 -26.75 -11.59 -2.14
N VAL A 206 -26.56 -10.64 -1.23
CA VAL A 206 -26.29 -10.91 0.20
C VAL A 206 -27.20 -10.00 1.00
N SER A 207 -27.55 -10.35 2.25
CA SER A 207 -28.52 -9.57 3.04
C SER A 207 -28.20 -8.08 2.93
N GLU A 208 -29.19 -7.28 2.52
CA GLU A 208 -29.03 -5.84 2.27
C GLU A 208 -28.26 -5.16 3.42
N GLU A 209 -28.47 -5.62 4.65
CA GLU A 209 -27.82 -5.22 5.90
C GLU A 209 -26.29 -5.44 5.91
N PHE A 210 -25.80 -6.60 5.46
CA PHE A 210 -24.35 -6.89 5.43
C PHE A 210 -23.64 -6.09 4.32
N PHE A 211 -24.27 -5.97 3.15
CA PHE A 211 -23.71 -5.18 2.05
C PHE A 211 -23.70 -3.69 2.37
N SER A 212 -24.77 -3.17 2.97
CA SER A 212 -24.84 -1.77 3.38
C SER A 212 -23.83 -1.46 4.49
N GLU A 213 -23.67 -2.34 5.50
CA GLU A 213 -22.63 -2.16 6.53
C GLU A 213 -21.21 -2.22 5.94
N THR A 214 -20.95 -3.16 5.03
CA THR A 214 -19.63 -3.32 4.39
C THR A 214 -19.30 -2.14 3.47
N ILE A 215 -20.27 -1.67 2.67
CA ILE A 215 -20.11 -0.51 1.80
C ILE A 215 -20.00 0.79 2.63
N GLU A 216 -20.75 0.93 3.72
CA GLU A 216 -20.61 2.09 4.62
C GLU A 216 -19.22 2.12 5.25
N ARG A 217 -18.71 0.98 5.76
CA ARG A 217 -17.35 0.90 6.30
C ARG A 217 -16.27 1.20 5.25
N LEU A 218 -16.42 0.69 4.02
CA LEU A 218 -15.54 1.04 2.90
C LEU A 218 -15.57 2.54 2.56
N LYS A 219 -16.75 3.17 2.64
CA LYS A 219 -16.92 4.62 2.44
C LYS A 219 -16.31 5.43 3.58
N GLU A 220 -16.43 4.97 4.83
CA GLU A 220 -15.83 5.60 6.02
C GLU A 220 -14.30 5.55 5.96
N ILE A 221 -13.72 4.38 5.69
CA ILE A 221 -12.28 4.21 5.45
C ILE A 221 -11.81 5.17 4.33
N GLY A 222 -12.60 5.28 3.25
CA GLY A 222 -12.32 6.18 2.14
C GLY A 222 -12.55 7.68 2.41
N LYS A 223 -13.17 8.06 3.54
CA LYS A 223 -13.36 9.46 4.00
C LYS A 223 -12.25 9.87 4.97
N ASP A 224 -11.80 8.97 5.84
CA ASP A 224 -10.78 9.23 6.85
C ASP A 224 -9.38 9.47 6.27
N LEU A 225 -9.13 9.03 5.04
CA LEU A 225 -7.85 9.19 4.32
C LEU A 225 -7.59 10.62 3.77
N LYS A 226 -8.37 11.64 4.18
CA LYS A 226 -8.22 13.08 3.83
C LYS A 226 -7.81 13.32 2.37
N ILE A 227 -8.58 12.82 1.41
CA ILE A 227 -8.57 13.41 0.05
C ILE A 227 -9.52 14.62 0.13
N GLU A 228 -8.95 15.82 0.03
CA GLU A 228 -9.70 17.07 -0.01
C GLU A 228 -10.88 16.98 -0.99
N LYS A 229 -12.03 17.50 -0.53
CA LYS A 229 -13.31 17.51 -1.23
C LYS A 229 -13.16 17.96 -2.69
N ASN A 230 -13.15 17.01 -3.63
CA ASN A 230 -13.25 17.31 -5.05
C ASN A 230 -14.72 17.23 -5.48
N GLU A 231 -15.17 18.18 -6.30
CA GLU A 231 -16.56 18.30 -6.80
C GLU A 231 -17.07 17.02 -7.49
N GLU A 232 -16.15 16.17 -7.95
CA GLU A 232 -16.40 14.83 -8.50
C GLU A 232 -17.12 13.90 -7.52
N LEU A 233 -16.87 14.02 -6.21
CA LEU A 233 -17.50 13.17 -5.18
C LEU A 233 -18.99 13.48 -5.04
N ASN A 234 -19.36 14.77 -5.11
CA ASN A 234 -20.76 15.22 -5.08
C ASN A 234 -21.49 14.82 -6.39
N GLN A 235 -20.76 14.75 -7.50
CA GLN A 235 -21.30 14.29 -8.78
C GLN A 235 -21.57 12.78 -8.78
N LEU A 236 -20.63 11.99 -8.24
CA LEU A 236 -20.79 10.55 -8.04
C LEU A 236 -21.92 10.22 -7.06
N GLU A 237 -22.06 10.96 -5.97
CA GLU A 237 -23.12 10.76 -4.99
C GLU A 237 -24.51 11.07 -5.58
N LYS A 238 -24.64 12.12 -6.41
CA LYS A 238 -25.86 12.41 -7.18
C LYS A 238 -26.20 11.29 -8.18
N GLN A 239 -25.20 10.74 -8.88
CA GLN A 239 -25.41 9.65 -9.83
C GLN A 239 -25.85 8.36 -9.12
N LEU A 240 -25.26 8.05 -7.97
CA LEU A 240 -25.60 6.87 -7.16
C LEU A 240 -27.04 6.96 -6.62
N ASN A 241 -27.43 8.11 -6.06
CA ASN A 241 -28.79 8.33 -5.54
C ASN A 241 -29.86 8.25 -6.64
N HIS A 242 -29.55 8.71 -7.85
CA HIS A 242 -30.45 8.57 -9.00
C HIS A 242 -30.59 7.10 -9.44
N LEU A 243 -29.55 6.28 -9.36
CA LEU A 243 -29.61 4.86 -9.69
C LEU A 243 -30.38 4.04 -8.64
N VAL A 244 -30.17 4.31 -7.36
CA VAL A 244 -30.91 3.67 -6.25
C VAL A 244 -32.41 3.97 -6.33
N SER A 245 -32.80 5.20 -6.68
CA SER A 245 -34.24 5.54 -6.84
C SER A 245 -34.92 4.89 -8.04
N ARG A 246 -34.14 4.49 -9.07
CA ARG A 246 -34.65 3.69 -10.20
C ARG A 246 -34.78 2.21 -9.89
N ALA A 247 -33.94 1.67 -9.00
CA ALA A 247 -33.99 0.26 -8.60
C ALA A 247 -35.16 -0.05 -7.63
N LYS A 248 -35.72 0.97 -6.98
CA LYS A 248 -36.87 0.86 -6.06
C LYS A 248 -38.24 1.02 -6.73
N LYS A 249 -38.29 1.18 -8.06
CA LYS A 249 -39.52 1.16 -8.89
C LYS A 249 -39.56 -0.12 -9.70
#